data_AF-A0A3D0X0F8-F1
#
_entry.id   AF-A0A3D0X0F8-F1
#
_cell.length_a   1.000
_cell.length_b   1.000
_cell.length_c   1.000
_cell.angle_alpha   90.00
_cell.angle_beta   90.00
_cell.angle_gamma   90.00
#
_symmetry.space_group_name_H-M   'P 1'
#
loop_
_entity.id
_entity.type
_entity.pdbx_description
1 polymer ?
#
loop_
_entity_poly.entity_id
_entity_poly.type
_entity_poly.pdbx_seq_one_letter_code
_entity_poly.pdbx_strand_id
1 'polypeptide(L)'
;MAETDGDKKGILLETGTNEFEIVEFSIGAVHYGINVAKVREVITRAPVTSMPQAHPYIDGLFTLRGKAIPLVNLPRCLNVNSGNEPNNIIVTEINNYYIGFLVENVSRIHRISWKDMEPSPEVGDQSRVVGIIKMTDRIVLLLDFETIIAEINPEINAKLTTFAEATEDTKSKRANVHVVVAEDSAMLRDLLVTTLHDSGYRFVRDFGNGADAWEYLQNLAGKDGP
;
A
#
# COMPACT_ATOMS: atom_id res chain seq x y z
N MET A 1 -37.47 -6.65 -17.27
CA MET A 1 -36.42 -7.52 -17.86
C MET A 1 -35.16 -7.22 -17.09
N ALA A 2 -34.62 -8.22 -16.41
CA ALA A 2 -33.41 -8.07 -15.62
C ALA A 2 -32.22 -7.86 -16.57
N GLU A 3 -31.54 -6.73 -16.45
CA GLU A 3 -30.23 -6.54 -17.04
C GLU A 3 -29.28 -7.49 -16.32
N THR A 4 -28.79 -8.48 -17.06
CA THR A 4 -27.71 -9.36 -16.64
C THR A 4 -26.46 -8.52 -16.42
N ASP A 5 -26.04 -8.43 -15.16
CA ASP A 5 -24.80 -7.80 -14.71
C ASP A 5 -23.62 -8.49 -15.44
N GLY A 6 -23.13 -7.82 -16.47
CA GLY A 6 -22.05 -8.30 -17.30
C GLY A 6 -20.75 -8.25 -16.50
N ASP A 7 -20.26 -9.43 -16.16
CA ASP A 7 -18.90 -9.74 -15.69
C ASP A 7 -17.87 -8.74 -16.25
N LYS A 8 -17.55 -7.70 -15.48
CA LYS A 8 -16.54 -6.68 -15.86
C LYS A 8 -15.17 -7.35 -15.80
N LYS A 9 -14.76 -7.96 -16.90
CA LYS A 9 -13.50 -8.73 -17.06
C LYS A 9 -12.21 -7.91 -17.07
N GLY A 10 -12.22 -6.69 -16.56
CA GLY A 10 -11.05 -5.81 -16.51
C GLY A 10 -10.76 -5.37 -15.08
N ILE A 11 -9.47 -5.16 -14.77
CA ILE A 11 -9.07 -4.57 -13.49
C ILE A 11 -9.72 -3.19 -13.39
N LEU A 12 -10.43 -2.94 -12.29
CA LEU A 12 -11.08 -1.67 -12.04
C LEU A 12 -10.02 -0.60 -11.73
N LEU A 13 -9.74 0.22 -12.72
CA LEU A 13 -8.93 1.44 -12.59
C LEU A 13 -9.78 2.72 -12.73
N GLU A 14 -11.08 2.57 -13.00
CA GLU A 14 -12.01 3.69 -13.17
C GLU A 14 -12.42 4.29 -11.83
N THR A 15 -12.39 5.62 -11.73
CA THR A 15 -12.85 6.36 -10.56
C THR A 15 -14.38 6.44 -10.54
N GLY A 16 -14.99 6.40 -9.34
CA GLY A 16 -16.43 6.68 -9.17
C GLY A 16 -17.35 5.51 -8.82
N THR A 17 -16.86 4.26 -8.79
CA THR A 17 -17.65 3.10 -8.32
C THR A 17 -17.66 2.94 -6.80
N ASN A 18 -16.75 3.64 -6.09
CA ASN A 18 -16.49 3.45 -4.67
C ASN A 18 -16.18 1.98 -4.30
N GLU A 19 -15.46 1.31 -5.20
CA GLU A 19 -14.93 -0.04 -5.05
C GLU A 19 -13.43 -0.03 -5.35
N PHE A 20 -12.73 -1.05 -4.87
CA PHE A 20 -11.34 -1.34 -5.21
C PHE A 20 -11.16 -2.85 -5.37
N GLU A 21 -10.07 -3.25 -6.03
CA GLU A 21 -9.76 -4.65 -6.26
C GLU A 21 -8.51 -5.07 -5.52
N ILE A 22 -8.55 -6.23 -4.89
CA ILE A 22 -7.41 -6.83 -4.19
C ILE A 22 -7.06 -8.19 -4.75
N VAL A 23 -5.77 -8.52 -4.72
CA VAL A 23 -5.31 -9.92 -4.77
C VAL A 23 -5.31 -10.45 -3.35
N GLU A 24 -6.15 -11.45 -3.08
CA GLU A 24 -6.11 -12.18 -1.81
C GLU A 24 -4.98 -13.23 -1.85
N PHE A 25 -4.24 -13.35 -0.75
CA PHE A 25 -3.26 -14.41 -0.55
C PHE A 25 -3.28 -14.89 0.91
N SER A 26 -2.67 -16.04 1.19
CA SER A 26 -2.61 -16.59 2.55
C SER A 26 -1.21 -17.00 2.96
N ILE A 27 -0.98 -16.93 4.28
CA ILE A 27 0.20 -17.48 4.96
C ILE A 27 -0.35 -18.23 6.18
N GLY A 28 -0.20 -19.56 6.19
CA GLY A 28 -0.90 -20.43 7.13
C GLY A 28 -2.42 -20.23 7.06
N ALA A 29 -3.03 -19.99 8.21
CA ALA A 29 -4.48 -19.78 8.35
C ALA A 29 -4.92 -18.31 8.19
N VAL A 30 -3.98 -17.37 7.98
CA VAL A 30 -4.29 -15.94 7.91
C VAL A 30 -4.39 -15.49 6.46
N HIS A 31 -5.42 -14.69 6.17
CA HIS A 31 -5.70 -14.13 4.86
C HIS A 31 -5.27 -12.66 4.79
N TYR A 32 -4.61 -12.32 3.71
CA TYR A 32 -4.05 -11.00 3.45
C TYR A 32 -4.48 -10.50 2.07
N GLY A 33 -4.44 -9.19 1.89
CA GLY A 33 -4.77 -8.52 0.65
C GLY A 33 -3.69 -7.55 0.23
N ILE A 34 -3.54 -7.39 -1.08
CA ILE A 34 -2.81 -6.28 -1.71
C ILE A 34 -3.72 -5.65 -2.77
N ASN A 35 -3.72 -4.31 -2.87
CA ASN A 35 -4.41 -3.62 -3.95
C ASN A 35 -3.85 -4.08 -5.32
N VAL A 36 -4.72 -4.51 -6.23
CA VAL A 36 -4.36 -4.99 -7.56
C VAL A 36 -3.56 -3.95 -8.35
N ALA A 37 -3.82 -2.65 -8.15
CA ALA A 37 -3.09 -1.58 -8.81
C ALA A 37 -1.57 -1.60 -8.53
N LYS A 38 -1.16 -2.20 -7.40
CA LYS A 38 0.26 -2.35 -7.01
C LYS A 38 0.89 -3.64 -7.56
N VAL A 39 0.07 -4.58 -8.04
CA VAL A 39 0.50 -5.90 -8.52
C VAL A 39 0.80 -5.85 -10.01
N ARG A 40 1.97 -6.34 -10.40
CA ARG A 40 2.34 -6.54 -11.81
C ARG A 40 1.95 -7.92 -12.31
N GLU A 41 2.35 -8.95 -11.58
CA GLU A 41 2.03 -10.33 -11.90
C GLU A 41 2.25 -11.24 -10.69
N VAL A 42 1.67 -12.44 -10.75
CA VAL A 42 1.90 -13.50 -9.79
C VAL A 42 2.60 -14.63 -10.54
N ILE A 43 3.74 -15.08 -10.02
CA ILE A 43 4.52 -16.17 -10.60
C ILE A 43 4.75 -17.27 -9.56
N THR A 44 5.02 -18.47 -10.04
CA THR A 44 5.54 -19.54 -9.18
C THR A 44 6.98 -19.23 -8.76
N ARG A 45 7.38 -19.75 -7.59
CA ARG A 45 8.72 -19.53 -7.02
C ARG A 45 9.81 -19.84 -8.06
N ALA A 46 10.64 -18.83 -8.31
CA ALA A 46 11.81 -18.94 -9.18
C ALA A 46 13.08 -19.25 -8.35
N PRO A 47 14.14 -19.76 -8.99
CA PRO A 47 15.44 -19.89 -8.34
C PRO A 47 15.92 -18.55 -7.77
N VAL A 48 16.42 -18.59 -6.53
CA VAL A 48 16.86 -17.41 -5.78
C VAL A 48 18.37 -17.45 -5.60
N THR A 49 19.04 -16.38 -5.98
CA THR A 49 20.45 -16.14 -5.71
C THR A 49 20.56 -15.39 -4.39
N SER A 50 21.16 -15.99 -3.38
CA SER A 50 21.36 -15.35 -2.07
C SER A 50 22.20 -14.08 -2.19
N MET A 51 21.80 -13.05 -1.45
CA MET A 51 22.48 -11.76 -1.43
C MET A 51 23.28 -11.60 -0.12
N PRO A 52 24.57 -11.26 -0.17
CA PRO A 52 25.36 -11.05 1.03
C PRO A 52 24.88 -9.81 1.79
N GLN A 53 24.88 -9.85 3.13
CA GLN A 53 24.48 -8.74 4.01
C GLN A 53 23.05 -8.22 3.72
N ALA A 54 22.16 -9.08 3.24
CA ALA A 54 20.78 -8.72 2.99
C ALA A 54 20.01 -8.48 4.31
N HIS A 55 18.95 -7.67 4.23
CA HIS A 55 18.00 -7.52 5.33
C HIS A 55 17.45 -8.90 5.74
N PRO A 56 17.20 -9.19 7.03
CA PRO A 56 16.71 -10.50 7.48
C PRO A 56 15.47 -11.02 6.76
N TYR A 57 14.63 -10.13 6.21
CA TYR A 57 13.43 -10.51 5.45
C TYR A 57 13.66 -10.82 3.98
N ILE A 58 14.87 -10.61 3.44
CA ILE A 58 15.21 -10.89 2.05
C ILE A 58 15.82 -12.29 1.94
N ASP A 59 15.28 -13.12 1.05
CA ASP A 59 15.86 -14.43 0.70
C ASP A 59 16.96 -14.30 -0.37
N GLY A 60 16.92 -13.23 -1.17
CA GLY A 60 17.94 -12.90 -2.15
C GLY A 60 17.35 -12.17 -3.35
N LEU A 61 17.88 -12.48 -4.54
CA LEU A 61 17.44 -11.96 -5.82
C LEU A 61 16.91 -13.10 -6.69
N PHE A 62 15.83 -12.87 -7.43
CA PHE A 62 15.39 -13.74 -8.53
C PHE A 62 15.42 -12.96 -9.84
N THR A 63 15.42 -13.66 -10.97
CA THR A 63 15.38 -13.04 -12.29
C THR A 63 14.00 -13.14 -12.90
N LEU A 64 13.44 -12.01 -13.33
CA LEU A 64 12.21 -11.96 -14.11
C LEU A 64 12.44 -11.12 -15.36
N ARG A 65 12.26 -11.73 -16.54
CA ARG A 65 12.47 -11.09 -17.85
C ARG A 65 13.82 -10.35 -17.95
N GLY A 66 14.88 -10.98 -17.44
CA GLY A 66 16.24 -10.44 -17.46
C GLY A 66 16.55 -9.36 -16.40
N LYS A 67 15.58 -8.97 -15.57
CA LYS A 67 15.79 -8.04 -14.45
C LYS A 67 16.00 -8.82 -13.15
N ALA A 68 16.99 -8.43 -12.36
CA ALA A 68 17.16 -8.93 -11.00
C ALA A 68 16.19 -8.20 -10.06
N ILE A 69 15.35 -8.96 -9.35
CA ILE A 69 14.32 -8.44 -8.45
C ILE A 69 14.57 -9.02 -7.05
N PRO A 70 14.56 -8.20 -5.98
CA PRO A 70 14.63 -8.69 -4.61
C PRO A 70 13.42 -9.54 -4.24
N LEU A 71 13.67 -10.63 -3.51
CA LEU A 71 12.63 -11.50 -2.97
C LEU A 71 12.51 -11.33 -1.46
N VAL A 72 11.37 -10.82 -1.02
CA VAL A 72 11.00 -10.69 0.39
C VAL A 72 10.23 -11.92 0.83
N ASN A 73 10.63 -12.52 1.95
CA ASN A 73 9.92 -13.60 2.61
C ASN A 73 8.82 -13.02 3.51
N LEU A 74 7.57 -12.96 3.02
CA LEU A 74 6.47 -12.39 3.79
C LEU A 74 6.14 -13.17 5.07
N PRO A 75 6.17 -14.52 5.12
CA PRO A 75 6.00 -15.24 6.38
C PRO A 75 6.98 -14.78 7.46
N ARG A 76 8.26 -14.61 7.10
CA ARG A 76 9.29 -14.08 8.01
C ARG A 76 9.05 -12.63 8.40
N CYS A 77 8.67 -11.79 7.43
CA CYS A 77 8.34 -10.39 7.66
C CYS A 77 7.20 -10.27 8.69
N LEU A 78 6.09 -10.97 8.47
CA LEU A 78 4.89 -10.92 9.30
C LEU A 78 5.00 -11.75 10.59
N ASN A 79 6.17 -12.36 10.85
CA ASN A 79 6.41 -13.24 11.99
C ASN A 79 5.38 -14.38 12.10
N VAL A 80 4.99 -14.95 10.96
CA VAL A 80 4.04 -16.06 10.88
C VAL A 80 4.81 -17.34 10.54
N ASN A 81 4.68 -18.34 11.41
CA ASN A 81 5.20 -19.68 11.16
C ASN A 81 4.04 -20.62 10.85
N SER A 82 3.87 -20.94 9.57
CA SER A 82 2.81 -21.83 9.08
C SER A 82 3.24 -23.29 8.96
N GLY A 83 4.54 -23.58 8.96
CA GLY A 83 5.10 -24.89 8.63
C GLY A 83 4.99 -25.29 7.15
N ASN A 84 4.42 -24.43 6.30
CA ASN A 84 4.34 -24.65 4.86
C ASN A 84 5.49 -23.94 4.13
N GLU A 85 5.96 -24.54 3.04
CA GLU A 85 6.91 -23.89 2.14
C GLU A 85 6.17 -22.93 1.20
N PRO A 86 6.45 -21.62 1.23
CA PRO A 86 5.83 -20.69 0.32
C PRO A 86 6.34 -20.90 -1.11
N ASN A 87 5.42 -20.88 -2.08
CA ASN A 87 5.70 -21.28 -3.46
C ASN A 87 5.22 -20.29 -4.52
N ASN A 88 4.61 -19.17 -4.11
CA ASN A 88 4.12 -18.13 -5.01
C ASN A 88 4.84 -16.82 -4.74
N ILE A 89 5.08 -16.03 -5.78
CA ILE A 89 5.69 -14.71 -5.70
C ILE A 89 4.71 -13.70 -6.28
N ILE A 90 4.28 -12.75 -5.45
CA ILE A 90 3.55 -11.57 -5.89
C ILE A 90 4.60 -10.53 -6.29
N VAL A 91 4.67 -10.20 -7.57
CA VAL A 91 5.58 -9.18 -8.10
C VAL A 91 4.84 -7.86 -8.12
N THR A 92 5.37 -6.87 -7.41
CA THR A 92 4.78 -5.53 -7.33
C THR A 92 5.67 -4.51 -8.02
N GLU A 93 5.07 -3.36 -8.34
CA GLU A 93 5.81 -2.16 -8.68
C GLU A 93 5.22 -0.99 -7.88
N ILE A 94 6.01 -0.50 -6.92
CA ILE A 94 5.63 0.61 -6.04
C ILE A 94 6.71 1.67 -6.19
N ASN A 95 6.32 2.89 -6.58
CA ASN A 95 7.26 3.99 -6.84
C ASN A 95 8.40 3.62 -7.83
N ASN A 96 8.04 2.97 -8.95
CA ASN A 96 8.98 2.46 -9.97
C ASN A 96 10.00 1.43 -9.44
N TYR A 97 9.76 0.86 -8.26
CA TYR A 97 10.60 -0.17 -7.68
C TYR A 97 9.94 -1.55 -7.79
N TYR A 98 10.62 -2.46 -8.47
CA TYR A 98 10.20 -3.85 -8.59
C TYR A 98 10.67 -4.65 -7.38
N ILE A 99 9.73 -5.37 -6.77
CA ILE A 99 10.02 -6.27 -5.65
C ILE A 99 9.09 -7.47 -5.71
N GLY A 100 9.59 -8.64 -5.31
CA GLY A 100 8.81 -9.87 -5.20
C GLY A 100 8.53 -10.19 -3.75
N PHE A 101 7.31 -10.65 -3.46
CA PHE A 101 6.88 -11.09 -2.15
C PHE A 101 6.52 -12.56 -2.19
N LEU A 102 7.28 -13.37 -1.46
CA LEU A 102 7.09 -14.81 -1.35
C LEU A 102 5.94 -15.11 -0.38
N VAL A 103 4.93 -15.81 -0.86
CA VAL A 103 3.69 -16.18 -0.14
C VAL A 103 3.35 -17.65 -0.37
N GLU A 104 2.47 -18.21 0.47
CA GLU A 104 2.07 -19.61 0.34
C GLU A 104 1.07 -19.79 -0.78
N ASN A 105 -0.11 -19.21 -0.65
CA ASN A 105 -1.19 -19.35 -1.62
C ASN A 105 -1.62 -18.00 -2.12
N VAL A 106 -1.88 -17.89 -3.42
CA VAL A 106 -2.54 -16.74 -4.01
C VAL A 106 -3.93 -17.18 -4.47
N SER A 107 -4.94 -16.46 -4.00
CA SER A 107 -6.34 -16.64 -4.33
C SER A 107 -6.70 -15.79 -5.55
N ARG A 108 -7.99 -15.65 -5.81
CA ARG A 108 -8.53 -14.82 -6.89
C ARG A 108 -8.47 -13.33 -6.56
N ILE A 109 -8.77 -12.52 -7.57
CA ILE A 109 -9.04 -11.10 -7.38
C ILE A 109 -10.44 -10.94 -6.77
N HIS A 110 -10.54 -10.06 -5.79
CA HIS A 110 -11.80 -9.67 -5.17
C HIS A 110 -12.05 -8.20 -5.39
N ARG A 111 -13.26 -7.87 -5.86
CA ARG A 111 -13.78 -6.52 -5.87
C ARG A 111 -14.49 -6.27 -4.53
N ILE A 112 -14.09 -5.21 -3.86
CA ILE A 112 -14.49 -4.86 -2.49
C ILE A 112 -15.06 -3.44 -2.51
N SER A 113 -16.20 -3.22 -1.85
CA SER A 113 -16.67 -1.86 -1.60
C SER A 113 -15.80 -1.21 -0.53
N TRP A 114 -15.45 0.07 -0.67
CA TRP A 114 -14.78 0.82 0.41
C TRP A 114 -15.57 0.82 1.72
N LYS A 115 -16.88 0.56 1.68
CA LYS A 115 -17.74 0.45 2.88
C LYS A 115 -17.52 -0.84 3.67
N ASP A 116 -16.99 -1.88 3.03
CA ASP A 116 -16.70 -3.18 3.67
C ASP A 116 -15.29 -3.23 4.27
N MET A 117 -14.53 -2.13 4.10
CA MET A 117 -13.22 -1.93 4.70
C MET A 117 -13.37 -1.14 6.00
N GLU A 118 -12.78 -1.67 7.05
CA GLU A 118 -12.67 -1.03 8.35
C GLU A 118 -11.21 -0.66 8.65
N PRO A 119 -10.96 0.40 9.44
CA PRO A 119 -9.64 0.67 9.96
C PRO A 119 -9.08 -0.53 10.73
N SER A 120 -7.76 -0.70 10.69
CA SER A 120 -7.12 -1.73 11.51
C SER A 120 -7.36 -1.45 13.00
N PRO A 121 -7.81 -2.43 13.82
CA PRO A 121 -8.01 -2.26 15.25
C PRO A 121 -6.68 -2.01 15.95
N GLU A 122 -6.67 -1.17 16.99
CA GLU A 122 -5.49 -0.75 17.78
C GLU A 122 -4.91 -1.88 18.67
N VAL A 123 -4.55 -3.01 18.05
CA VAL A 123 -4.02 -4.20 18.73
C VAL A 123 -2.87 -4.79 17.91
N GLY A 124 -1.66 -4.82 18.49
CA GLY A 124 -0.46 -5.40 17.88
C GLY A 124 0.41 -4.40 17.11
N ASP A 125 1.36 -4.90 16.31
CA ASP A 125 2.19 -4.09 15.41
C ASP A 125 1.38 -3.69 14.18
N GLN A 126 0.74 -2.52 14.24
CA GLN A 126 -0.13 -2.00 13.18
C GLN A 126 0.62 -1.48 11.96
N SER A 127 1.94 -1.33 12.03
CA SER A 127 2.73 -0.56 11.05
C SER A 127 2.55 -1.04 9.60
N ARG A 128 2.20 -2.32 9.41
CA ARG A 128 2.11 -2.96 8.09
C ARG A 128 0.69 -3.30 7.64
N VAL A 129 -0.35 -2.79 8.31
CA VAL A 129 -1.76 -3.06 7.95
C VAL A 129 -2.49 -1.75 7.72
N VAL A 130 -3.00 -1.56 6.49
CA VAL A 130 -3.84 -0.39 6.12
C VAL A 130 -5.23 -0.52 6.74
N GLY A 131 -5.81 -1.72 6.72
CA GLY A 131 -7.14 -1.97 7.26
C GLY A 131 -7.58 -3.43 7.16
N ILE A 132 -8.82 -3.66 7.57
CA ILE A 132 -9.46 -4.97 7.58
C ILE A 132 -10.61 -4.99 6.59
N ILE A 133 -10.70 -6.05 5.80
CA ILE A 133 -11.81 -6.30 4.88
C ILE A 133 -12.61 -7.48 5.41
N LYS A 134 -13.89 -7.24 5.71
CA LYS A 134 -14.81 -8.29 6.16
C LYS A 134 -15.44 -8.98 4.96
N MET A 135 -15.10 -10.25 4.75
CA MET A 135 -15.77 -11.11 3.79
C MET A 135 -16.81 -11.98 4.49
N THR A 136 -17.68 -12.64 3.72
CA THR A 136 -18.79 -13.44 4.27
C THR A 136 -18.34 -14.52 5.25
N ASP A 137 -17.19 -15.15 5.01
CA ASP A 137 -16.68 -16.30 5.76
C ASP A 137 -15.37 -16.04 6.51
N ARG A 138 -14.72 -14.89 6.29
CA ARG A 138 -13.38 -14.61 6.82
C ARG A 138 -13.04 -13.12 6.82
N ILE A 139 -11.96 -12.81 7.54
CA ILE A 139 -11.33 -11.49 7.57
C ILE A 139 -10.07 -11.52 6.72
N VAL A 140 -9.90 -10.50 5.87
CA VAL A 140 -8.68 -10.27 5.08
C VAL A 140 -7.97 -9.02 5.59
N LEU A 141 -6.68 -9.14 5.92
CA LEU A 141 -5.84 -8.02 6.35
C LEU A 141 -5.22 -7.34 5.13
N LEU A 142 -5.58 -6.09 4.86
CA LEU A 142 -4.99 -5.31 3.75
C LEU A 142 -3.62 -4.78 4.20
N LEU A 143 -2.54 -5.27 3.59
CA LEU A 143 -1.18 -4.90 4.00
C LEU A 143 -0.73 -3.57 3.37
N ASP A 144 0.06 -2.82 4.15
CA ASP A 144 0.80 -1.64 3.70
C ASP A 144 2.18 -2.11 3.19
N PHE A 145 2.26 -2.31 1.87
CA PHE A 145 3.47 -2.80 1.21
C PHE A 145 4.56 -1.73 1.13
N GLU A 146 4.18 -0.46 1.13
CA GLU A 146 5.08 0.68 1.15
C GLU A 146 5.92 0.67 2.43
N THR A 147 5.27 0.48 3.58
CA THR A 147 5.96 0.36 4.87
C THR A 147 6.92 -0.84 4.89
N ILE A 148 6.50 -2.00 4.40
CA ILE A 148 7.35 -3.20 4.33
C ILE A 148 8.60 -2.93 3.47
N ILE A 149 8.44 -2.27 2.32
CA ILE A 149 9.56 -1.95 1.42
C ILE A 149 10.53 -0.97 2.08
N ALA A 150 10.01 0.04 2.76
CA ALA A 150 10.81 1.08 3.41
C ALA A 150 11.69 0.54 4.54
N GLU A 151 11.18 -0.42 5.31
CA GLU A 151 11.96 -1.11 6.35
C GLU A 151 13.12 -1.93 5.76
N ILE A 152 12.87 -2.58 4.62
CA ILE A 152 13.81 -3.51 4.01
C ILE A 152 14.92 -2.78 3.25
N ASN A 153 14.63 -1.62 2.68
CA ASN A 153 15.57 -0.88 1.86
C ASN A 153 15.70 0.60 2.32
N PRO A 154 16.71 0.90 3.13
CA PRO A 154 17.00 2.27 3.56
C PRO A 154 17.26 3.24 2.41
N GLU A 155 17.74 2.78 1.25
CA GLU A 155 17.93 3.64 0.08
C GLU A 155 16.62 4.03 -0.59
N ILE A 156 15.60 3.17 -0.54
CA ILE A 156 14.25 3.54 -1.01
C ILE A 156 13.65 4.56 -0.07
N ASN A 157 13.80 4.35 1.24
CA ASN A 157 13.41 5.35 2.23
C ASN A 157 14.13 6.69 1.95
N ALA A 158 15.46 6.66 1.73
CA ALA A 158 16.24 7.85 1.42
C ALA A 158 15.81 8.54 0.11
N LYS A 159 15.54 7.79 -0.97
CA LYS A 159 15.01 8.34 -2.24
C LYS A 159 13.62 8.93 -2.08
N LEU A 160 12.80 8.31 -1.23
CA LEU A 160 11.48 8.82 -0.89
C LEU A 160 11.57 10.08 -0.03
N THR A 161 12.61 10.25 0.79
CA THR A 161 12.74 11.42 1.69
C THR A 161 13.68 12.53 1.17
N THR A 162 14.35 12.34 0.03
CA THR A 162 15.30 13.34 -0.50
C THR A 162 14.62 14.24 -1.51
N PHE A 163 14.46 15.51 -1.15
CA PHE A 163 13.84 16.52 -2.00
C PHE A 163 14.73 17.76 -2.12
N ALA A 164 14.58 18.48 -3.23
CA ALA A 164 15.23 19.76 -3.40
C ALA A 164 14.63 20.78 -2.43
N GLU A 165 15.50 21.48 -1.70
CA GLU A 165 15.05 22.48 -0.74
C GLU A 165 14.38 23.66 -1.46
N ALA A 166 13.19 24.05 -0.99
CA ALA A 166 12.52 25.24 -1.49
C ALA A 166 13.27 26.51 -1.07
N THR A 167 13.34 27.51 -1.95
CA THR A 167 13.91 28.82 -1.59
C THR A 167 13.05 29.52 -0.54
N GLU A 168 13.63 30.41 0.27
CA GLU A 168 12.89 31.16 1.29
C GLU A 168 11.74 32.02 0.72
N ASP A 169 11.92 32.59 -0.48
CA ASP A 169 10.85 33.29 -1.20
C ASP A 169 9.69 32.35 -1.55
N THR A 170 10.00 31.12 -1.99
CA THR A 170 8.99 30.09 -2.29
C THR A 170 8.27 29.66 -1.02
N LYS A 171 9.00 29.42 0.07
CA LYS A 171 8.42 29.03 1.37
C LYS A 171 7.46 30.11 1.88
N SER A 172 7.86 31.38 1.78
CA SER A 172 7.05 32.53 2.21
C SER A 172 5.72 32.63 1.44
N LYS A 173 5.74 32.39 0.11
CA LYS A 173 4.53 32.40 -0.73
C LYS A 173 3.54 31.28 -0.38
N ARG A 174 4.03 30.15 0.13
CA ARG A 174 3.23 28.96 0.47
C ARG A 174 2.71 28.98 1.90
N ALA A 175 3.23 29.84 2.76
CA ALA A 175 2.95 29.83 4.20
C ALA A 175 1.46 29.94 4.54
N ASN A 176 0.67 30.64 3.72
CA ASN A 176 -0.76 30.85 3.93
C ASN A 176 -1.66 29.94 3.07
N VAL A 177 -1.08 29.01 2.31
CA VAL A 177 -1.85 28.06 1.50
C VAL A 177 -2.29 26.91 2.39
N HIS A 178 -3.60 26.62 2.36
CA HIS A 178 -4.19 25.47 3.02
C HIS A 178 -4.19 24.27 2.08
N VAL A 179 -3.63 23.15 2.55
CA VAL A 179 -3.54 21.89 1.81
C VAL A 179 -4.27 20.80 2.57
N VAL A 180 -5.10 20.04 1.87
CA VAL A 180 -5.72 18.81 2.39
C VAL A 180 -5.12 17.62 1.66
N VAL A 181 -4.67 16.62 2.42
CA VAL A 181 -4.05 15.39 1.91
C VAL A 181 -4.95 14.21 2.29
N ALA A 182 -5.20 13.31 1.34
CA ALA A 182 -5.86 12.03 1.59
C ALA A 182 -4.97 10.93 1.01
N GLU A 183 -4.43 10.07 1.88
CA GLU A 183 -3.48 9.02 1.51
C GLU A 183 -3.67 7.81 2.44
N ASP A 184 -3.84 6.61 1.87
CA ASP A 184 -4.20 5.40 2.60
C ASP A 184 -3.02 4.73 3.31
N SER A 185 -1.80 4.84 2.77
CA SER A 185 -0.59 4.45 3.50
C SER A 185 -0.22 5.49 4.55
N ALA A 186 -0.09 5.06 5.81
CA ALA A 186 0.32 5.93 6.90
C ALA A 186 1.74 6.47 6.72
N MET A 187 2.65 5.64 6.20
CA MET A 187 4.03 6.02 5.90
C MET A 187 4.08 7.08 4.80
N LEU A 188 3.38 6.86 3.67
CA LEU A 188 3.38 7.85 2.58
C LEU A 188 2.69 9.15 2.99
N ARG A 189 1.66 9.08 3.83
CA ARG A 189 0.99 10.28 4.36
C ARG A 189 1.94 11.12 5.22
N ASP A 190 2.68 10.50 6.14
CA ASP A 190 3.70 11.20 6.94
C ASP A 190 4.79 11.82 6.06
N LEU A 191 5.24 11.09 5.05
CA LEU A 191 6.20 11.59 4.07
C LEU A 191 5.67 12.83 3.33
N LEU A 192 4.43 12.77 2.83
CA LEU A 192 3.79 13.89 2.12
C LEU A 192 3.67 15.12 3.02
N VAL A 193 3.18 14.95 4.25
CA VAL A 193 3.00 16.04 5.21
C VAL A 193 4.33 16.69 5.56
N THR A 194 5.35 15.89 5.86
CA THR A 194 6.72 16.38 6.15
C THR A 194 7.29 17.15 4.97
N THR A 195 7.19 16.59 3.76
CA THR A 195 7.67 17.23 2.52
C THR A 195 6.98 18.56 2.24
N LEU A 196 5.67 18.63 2.47
CA LEU A 196 4.89 19.86 2.31
C LEU A 196 5.33 20.92 3.34
N HIS A 197 5.57 20.52 4.59
CA HIS A 197 6.08 21.42 5.62
C HIS A 197 7.47 21.97 5.31
N ASP A 198 8.39 21.12 4.87
CA ASP A 198 9.74 21.51 4.45
C ASP A 198 9.71 22.43 3.21
N SER A 199 8.71 22.22 2.35
CA SER A 199 8.43 23.04 1.17
C SER A 199 7.75 24.39 1.48
N GLY A 200 7.44 24.67 2.75
CA GLY A 200 6.92 25.94 3.24
C GLY A 200 5.40 26.02 3.43
N TYR A 201 4.65 24.94 3.22
CA TYR A 201 3.23 24.90 3.57
C TYR A 201 3.08 24.77 5.09
N ARG A 202 2.30 25.66 5.73
CA ARG A 202 2.11 25.64 7.19
C ARG A 202 0.76 25.07 7.62
N PHE A 203 -0.23 25.09 6.73
CA PHE A 203 -1.58 24.62 7.00
C PHE A 203 -1.88 23.37 6.20
N VAL A 204 -1.29 22.24 6.63
CA VAL A 204 -1.53 20.92 6.05
C VAL A 204 -2.45 20.13 6.97
N ARG A 205 -3.53 19.55 6.43
CA ARG A 205 -4.39 18.61 7.15
C ARG A 205 -4.47 17.31 6.36
N ASP A 206 -4.19 16.20 7.01
CA ASP A 206 -4.14 14.89 6.39
C ASP A 206 -5.24 13.95 6.90
N PHE A 207 -5.61 13.00 6.05
CA PHE A 207 -6.65 12.00 6.30
C PHE A 207 -6.22 10.65 5.71
N GLY A 208 -6.60 9.56 6.38
CA GLY A 208 -6.31 8.19 5.93
C GLY A 208 -7.20 7.70 4.79
N ASN A 209 -8.26 8.43 4.44
CA ASN A 209 -9.16 8.08 3.36
C ASN A 209 -9.85 9.33 2.78
N GLY A 210 -10.41 9.19 1.58
CA GLY A 210 -11.10 10.27 0.90
C GLY A 210 -12.45 10.67 1.52
N ALA A 211 -13.13 9.78 2.23
CA ALA A 211 -14.42 10.06 2.84
C ALA A 211 -14.28 11.08 4.00
N ASP A 212 -13.30 10.89 4.88
CA ASP A 212 -13.02 11.80 6.00
C ASP A 212 -12.54 13.17 5.48
N ALA A 213 -11.67 13.16 4.46
CA ALA A 213 -11.22 14.39 3.80
C ALA A 213 -12.40 15.14 3.16
N TRP A 214 -13.31 14.42 2.51
CA TRP A 214 -14.51 14.97 1.90
C TRP A 214 -15.49 15.54 2.93
N GLU A 215 -15.72 14.83 4.04
CA GLU A 215 -16.55 15.32 5.15
C GLU A 215 -15.96 16.60 5.75
N TYR A 216 -14.64 16.64 5.96
CA TYR A 216 -13.96 17.85 6.41
C TYR A 216 -14.16 19.02 5.45
N LEU A 217 -13.99 18.81 4.15
CA LEU A 217 -14.18 19.85 3.13
C LEU A 217 -15.64 20.34 3.05
N GLN A 218 -16.62 19.43 3.16
CA GLN A 218 -18.04 19.82 3.22
C GLN A 218 -18.35 20.64 4.48
N ASN A 219 -17.80 20.25 5.63
CA ASN A 219 -17.96 20.99 6.87
C ASN A 219 -17.35 22.40 6.80
N LEU A 220 -16.23 22.56 6.07
CA LEU A 220 -15.64 23.86 5.76
C LEU A 220 -16.46 24.70 4.77
N ALA A 221 -17.16 24.06 3.83
CA ALA A 221 -18.00 24.76 2.86
C ALA A 221 -19.36 25.18 3.45
N GLY A 222 -19.91 24.39 4.38
CA GLY A 222 -21.23 24.61 4.99
C GLY A 222 -21.25 25.54 6.20
N LYS A 223 -20.12 25.69 6.89
CA LYS A 223 -19.88 26.85 7.74
C LYS A 223 -19.30 27.89 6.81
N ASP A 224 -19.95 29.04 6.61
CA ASP A 224 -19.42 30.16 5.80
C ASP A 224 -17.89 30.16 5.89
N GLY A 225 -17.23 29.71 4.82
CA GLY A 225 -15.78 29.44 4.83
C GLY A 225 -14.99 30.70 5.19
N PRO A 226 -13.66 30.62 5.33
CA PRO A 226 -12.87 31.84 5.52
C PRO A 226 -13.19 32.93 4.49
#